data_AF-A0A853F108-F1
#
_entry.id   AF-A0A853F108-F1
#
_cell.length_a   1.000
_cell.length_b   1.000
_cell.length_c   1.000
_cell.angle_alpha   90.00
_cell.angle_beta   90.00
_cell.angle_gamma   90.00
#
_symmetry.space_group_name_H-M   'P 1'
#
loop_
_entity.id
_entity.type
_entity.pdbx_description
1 polymer ?
#
loop_
_entity_poly.entity_id
_entity_poly.type
_entity_poly.pdbx_seq_one_letter_code
_entity_poly.pdbx_strand_id
1 'polypeptide(L)'
;MGAQDISDNTFYIGTDGDDDIQGSLSNDKIIGHKGDDILNGRFGNDKYYYQKGDGNDIINDYSGDDYLILTDINADEVSIVKSGYNAILTITPTGETITFNDQFFTGGSIDVIEFSDGTQWSAQDILNAVNDAPIVSANVSLTTNEAQRFPHPPSTIWANASELMVMLNFWLIFSVVGRKLKSD
;
A
#
# COMPACT_ATOMS: atom_id res chain seq x y z
N MET A 1 20.18 41.28 -5.32
CA MET A 1 20.67 39.90 -5.20
C MET A 1 19.55 39.12 -4.55
N GLY A 2 18.85 38.28 -5.30
CA GLY A 2 17.78 37.45 -4.75
C GLY A 2 18.41 36.45 -3.80
N ALA A 3 17.96 36.44 -2.54
CA ALA A 3 18.23 35.33 -1.66
C ALA A 3 17.70 34.09 -2.39
N GLN A 4 18.60 33.17 -2.76
CA GLN A 4 18.15 31.82 -3.01
C GLN A 4 17.44 31.40 -1.73
N ASP A 5 16.20 30.97 -1.88
CA ASP A 5 15.49 30.24 -0.86
C ASP A 5 16.33 28.98 -0.59
N ILE A 6 17.21 29.07 0.41
CA ILE A 6 17.87 27.90 0.98
C ILE A 6 16.79 27.28 1.84
N SER A 7 15.81 26.64 1.21
CA SER A 7 14.89 25.78 1.94
C SER A 7 15.75 24.70 2.57
N ASP A 8 15.70 24.66 3.90
CA ASP A 8 16.52 23.83 4.78
C ASP A 8 16.32 22.33 4.47
N ASN A 9 17.01 21.82 3.44
CA ASN A 9 17.16 20.39 3.21
C ASN A 9 18.30 19.88 4.07
N THR A 10 18.00 19.38 5.26
CA THR A 10 19.01 18.77 6.12
C THR A 10 19.26 17.34 5.65
N PHE A 11 20.54 16.94 5.59
CA PHE A 11 20.94 15.59 5.22
C PHE A 11 21.31 14.81 6.48
N TYR A 12 20.63 13.69 6.69
CA TYR A 12 20.91 12.71 7.72
C TYR A 12 21.40 11.44 7.04
N ILE A 13 22.59 10.99 7.43
CA ILE A 13 23.26 9.83 6.84
C ILE A 13 23.73 8.94 7.98
N GLY A 14 23.28 7.70 7.98
CA GLY A 14 23.70 6.65 8.90
C GLY A 14 25.04 6.02 8.50
N THR A 15 25.26 4.81 8.98
CA THR A 15 26.48 4.02 8.86
C THR A 15 26.18 2.67 8.21
N ASP A 16 27.17 1.79 8.15
CA ASP A 16 26.96 0.43 7.63
C ASP A 16 26.39 -0.54 8.72
N GLY A 17 25.88 -0.03 9.84
CA GLY A 17 25.20 -0.83 10.87
C GLY A 17 24.01 -0.11 11.47
N ASP A 18 23.26 -0.80 12.32
CA ASP A 18 21.95 -0.36 12.84
C ASP A 18 21.99 1.02 13.51
N ASP A 19 21.27 1.98 12.92
CA ASP A 19 21.19 3.36 13.35
C ASP A 19 19.75 3.78 13.77
N ASP A 20 19.67 4.71 14.72
CA ASP A 20 18.44 5.43 15.05
C ASP A 20 18.59 6.89 14.63
N ILE A 21 18.03 7.21 13.45
CA ILE A 21 18.18 8.51 12.81
C ILE A 21 16.97 9.38 13.14
N GLN A 22 17.26 10.55 13.69
CA GLN A 22 16.28 11.56 14.08
C GLN A 22 16.40 12.78 13.17
N GLY A 23 15.38 12.95 12.33
CA GLY A 23 15.18 14.13 11.50
C GLY A 23 14.88 15.40 12.31
N SER A 24 14.60 16.45 11.57
CA SER A 24 14.41 17.82 12.02
C SER A 24 12.92 18.15 12.18
N LEU A 25 12.55 19.42 11.98
CA LEU A 25 11.15 19.85 11.88
C LEU A 25 10.90 20.51 10.50
N SER A 26 11.80 20.24 9.57
CA SER A 26 11.89 20.78 8.21
C SER A 26 12.15 19.64 7.24
N ASN A 27 12.07 19.92 5.94
CA ASN A 27 12.25 18.92 4.90
C ASN A 27 13.64 18.25 5.00
N ASP A 28 13.66 16.95 5.14
CA ASP A 28 14.88 16.19 5.34
C ASP A 28 15.17 15.23 4.20
N LYS A 29 16.44 14.87 4.10
CA LYS A 29 16.93 13.76 3.28
C LYS A 29 17.61 12.77 4.19
N ILE A 30 17.05 11.58 4.27
CA ILE A 30 17.44 10.56 5.25
C ILE A 30 17.94 9.33 4.48
N ILE A 31 19.15 8.88 4.80
CA ILE A 31 19.79 7.69 4.22
C ILE A 31 20.30 6.84 5.39
N GLY A 32 19.74 5.64 5.58
CA GLY A 32 20.19 4.69 6.60
C GLY A 32 21.57 4.11 6.28
N HIS A 33 21.75 3.74 5.01
CA HIS A 33 22.81 2.83 4.53
C HIS A 33 22.53 1.39 4.95
N LYS A 34 23.53 0.65 5.43
CA LYS A 34 23.33 -0.76 5.74
C LYS A 34 22.97 -0.91 7.20
N GLY A 35 22.22 -1.96 7.52
CA GLY A 35 21.80 -2.24 8.88
C GLY A 35 20.29 -2.35 8.93
N ASP A 36 19.75 -2.65 10.10
CA ASP A 36 18.31 -2.55 10.31
C ASP A 36 18.03 -1.21 11.02
N ASP A 37 17.67 -0.18 10.25
CA ASP A 37 17.62 1.21 10.73
C ASP A 37 16.22 1.66 11.18
N ILE A 38 16.19 2.62 12.09
CA ILE A 38 14.98 3.37 12.46
C ILE A 38 15.12 4.81 11.96
N LEU A 39 14.28 5.18 10.99
CA LEU A 39 14.32 6.46 10.31
C LEU A 39 13.10 7.30 10.71
N ASN A 40 13.32 8.44 11.38
CA ASN A 40 12.25 9.29 11.90
C ASN A 40 12.30 10.69 11.26
N GLY A 41 11.41 11.01 10.32
CA GLY A 41 11.38 12.31 9.63
C GLY A 41 10.77 13.44 10.47
N ARG A 42 9.76 13.10 11.25
CA ARG A 42 9.03 13.98 12.20
C ARG A 42 8.08 14.94 11.50
N PHE A 43 8.54 16.09 11.01
CA PHE A 43 7.72 17.08 10.34
C PHE A 43 8.50 17.64 9.16
N GLY A 44 7.81 17.90 8.07
CA GLY A 44 8.43 18.40 6.86
C GLY A 44 7.89 17.62 5.68
N ASN A 45 8.46 17.85 4.51
CA ASN A 45 8.29 16.95 3.39
C ASN A 45 9.62 16.20 3.22
N ASP A 46 9.66 14.98 3.70
CA ASP A 46 10.89 14.23 3.89
C ASP A 46 11.13 13.25 2.75
N LYS A 47 12.41 12.92 2.54
CA LYS A 47 12.88 12.01 1.49
C LYS A 47 13.77 10.94 2.08
N TYR A 48 13.28 9.72 2.06
CA TYR A 48 13.98 8.52 2.51
C TYR A 48 14.61 7.84 1.29
N TYR A 49 15.91 7.58 1.32
CA TYR A 49 16.62 6.91 0.22
C TYR A 49 17.01 5.51 0.63
N TYR A 50 16.70 4.55 -0.24
CA TYR A 50 16.98 3.13 -0.02
C TYR A 50 17.52 2.48 -1.31
N GLN A 51 18.41 1.50 -1.14
CA GLN A 51 18.93 0.65 -2.20
C GLN A 51 18.97 -0.83 -1.75
N LYS A 52 19.09 -1.75 -2.70
CA LYS A 52 19.24 -3.19 -2.38
C LYS A 52 20.45 -3.42 -1.46
N GLY A 53 20.27 -4.21 -0.40
CA GLY A 53 21.35 -4.51 0.54
C GLY A 53 21.46 -3.54 1.72
N ASP A 54 20.58 -2.54 1.80
CA ASP A 54 20.53 -1.61 2.94
C ASP A 54 19.99 -2.30 4.20
N GLY A 55 19.08 -3.27 4.06
CA GLY A 55 18.62 -4.08 5.21
C GLY A 55 17.15 -3.87 5.53
N ASN A 56 16.74 -4.12 6.78
CA ASN A 56 15.34 -4.11 7.19
C ASN A 56 15.01 -2.85 7.99
N ASP A 57 14.52 -1.83 7.30
CA ASP A 57 14.33 -0.51 7.88
C ASP A 57 12.90 -0.26 8.35
N ILE A 58 12.77 0.64 9.31
CA ILE A 58 11.51 1.16 9.81
C ILE A 58 11.47 2.67 9.56
N ILE A 59 10.45 3.12 8.85
CA ILE A 59 10.16 4.55 8.65
C ILE A 59 9.01 4.96 9.56
N ASN A 60 9.27 5.99 10.36
CA ASN A 60 8.30 6.67 11.22
C ASN A 60 8.09 8.09 10.71
N ASP A 61 6.98 8.29 9.99
CA ASP A 61 6.51 9.61 9.60
C ASP A 61 5.00 9.73 9.81
N TYR A 62 4.52 10.95 9.99
CA TYR A 62 3.13 11.21 10.37
C TYR A 62 2.57 12.50 9.76
N SER A 63 3.38 13.30 9.07
CA SER A 63 2.90 14.52 8.42
C SER A 63 3.89 15.06 7.41
N GLY A 64 3.38 15.35 6.21
CA GLY A 64 4.21 15.85 5.13
C GLY A 64 3.62 15.47 3.79
N ASP A 65 4.34 15.81 2.73
CA ASP A 65 4.28 15.06 1.48
C ASP A 65 5.58 14.24 1.39
N ASP A 66 5.55 13.01 1.89
CA ASP A 66 6.76 12.22 2.17
C ASP A 66 7.05 11.17 1.10
N TYR A 67 8.33 11.02 0.78
CA TYR A 67 8.81 10.19 -0.32
C TYR A 67 9.73 9.09 0.17
N LEU A 68 9.44 7.84 -0.24
CA LEU A 68 10.45 6.81 -0.34
C LEU A 68 11.04 6.81 -1.75
N ILE A 69 12.36 6.92 -1.86
CA ILE A 69 13.10 6.93 -3.11
C ILE A 69 13.95 5.66 -3.18
N LEU A 70 13.56 4.76 -4.06
CA LEU A 70 14.24 3.51 -4.33
C LEU A 70 15.23 3.69 -5.47
N THR A 71 16.53 3.73 -5.16
CA THR A 71 17.53 4.21 -6.12
C THR A 71 17.97 3.17 -7.15
N ASP A 72 17.79 1.88 -6.87
CA ASP A 72 18.18 0.76 -7.74
C ASP A 72 17.13 -0.38 -7.80
N ILE A 73 15.89 -0.09 -7.41
CA ILE A 73 14.77 -1.05 -7.36
C ILE A 73 13.62 -0.56 -8.25
N ASN A 74 13.07 -1.47 -9.07
CA ASN A 74 11.90 -1.22 -9.91
C ASN A 74 10.61 -1.75 -9.27
N ALA A 75 9.45 -1.28 -9.78
CA ALA A 75 8.14 -1.64 -9.25
C ALA A 75 7.79 -3.14 -9.36
N ASP A 76 8.39 -3.86 -10.31
CA ASP A 76 8.24 -5.31 -10.46
C ASP A 76 9.16 -6.12 -9.54
N GLU A 77 10.07 -5.47 -8.83
CA GLU A 77 10.97 -6.08 -7.85
C GLU A 77 10.44 -5.98 -6.42
N VAL A 78 9.27 -5.37 -6.21
CA VAL A 78 8.69 -5.20 -4.87
C VAL A 78 7.35 -5.91 -4.72
N SER A 79 7.05 -6.31 -3.50
CA SER A 79 5.69 -6.63 -3.06
C SER A 79 5.37 -5.84 -1.81
N ILE A 80 4.11 -5.47 -1.60
CA ILE A 80 3.70 -4.71 -0.42
C ILE A 80 2.51 -5.38 0.23
N VAL A 81 2.55 -5.49 1.55
CA VAL A 81 1.46 -6.08 2.33
C VAL A 81 1.05 -5.17 3.47
N LYS A 82 -0.23 -5.23 3.84
CA LYS A 82 -0.74 -4.56 5.04
C LYS A 82 -0.58 -5.48 6.26
N SER A 83 -0.01 -4.95 7.34
CA SER A 83 0.10 -5.62 8.64
C SER A 83 -0.42 -4.69 9.74
N GLY A 84 -1.64 -4.91 10.21
CA GLY A 84 -2.30 -3.99 11.14
C GLY A 84 -2.53 -2.62 10.49
N TYR A 85 -1.94 -1.57 11.05
CA TYR A 85 -1.92 -0.21 10.46
C TYR A 85 -0.67 0.07 9.61
N ASN A 86 0.29 -0.85 9.58
CA ASN A 86 1.54 -0.67 8.86
C ASN A 86 1.42 -1.17 7.42
N ALA A 87 2.27 -0.65 6.55
CA ALA A 87 2.60 -1.27 5.28
C ALA A 87 4.03 -1.85 5.37
N ILE A 88 4.23 -3.03 4.80
CA ILE A 88 5.54 -3.69 4.72
C ILE A 88 5.84 -3.90 3.24
N LEU A 89 6.78 -3.12 2.72
CA LEU A 89 7.34 -3.28 1.38
C LEU A 89 8.47 -4.31 1.48
N THR A 90 8.42 -5.36 0.65
CA THR A 90 9.48 -6.38 0.56
C THR A 90 10.17 -6.26 -0.79
N ILE A 91 11.49 -6.19 -0.76
CA ILE A 91 12.36 -6.21 -1.93
C ILE A 91 12.56 -7.67 -2.35
N THR A 92 11.85 -8.12 -3.37
CA THR A 92 11.75 -9.53 -3.76
C THR A 92 13.12 -10.19 -4.03
N PRO A 93 14.09 -9.51 -4.69
CA PRO A 93 15.41 -10.10 -4.94
C PRO A 93 16.23 -10.42 -3.68
N THR A 94 16.09 -9.64 -2.61
CA THR A 94 16.92 -9.76 -1.39
C THR A 94 16.14 -10.34 -0.20
N GLY A 95 14.81 -10.18 -0.19
CA GLY A 95 13.94 -10.51 0.93
C GLY A 95 13.93 -9.45 2.04
N GLU A 96 14.67 -8.35 1.86
CA GLU A 96 14.73 -7.22 2.79
C GLU A 96 13.41 -6.45 2.80
N THR A 97 13.13 -5.77 3.91
CA THR A 97 11.86 -5.09 4.11
C THR A 97 12.02 -3.64 4.51
N ILE A 98 11.08 -2.81 4.07
CA ILE A 98 10.90 -1.45 4.58
C ILE A 98 9.51 -1.38 5.20
N THR A 99 9.45 -1.10 6.49
CA THR A 99 8.19 -1.00 7.24
C THR A 99 7.80 0.47 7.36
N PHE A 100 6.65 0.82 6.79
CA PHE A 100 6.02 2.13 6.98
C PHE A 100 5.07 2.02 8.17
N ASN A 101 5.48 2.55 9.32
CA ASN A 101 4.64 2.51 10.51
C ASN A 101 3.42 3.41 10.33
N ASP A 102 2.26 2.93 10.83
CA ASP A 102 0.98 3.64 10.82
C ASP A 102 0.53 4.20 9.44
N GLN A 103 1.01 3.60 8.34
CA GLN A 103 0.68 4.00 6.96
C GLN A 103 -0.82 4.12 6.68
N PHE A 104 -1.64 3.29 7.34
CA PHE A 104 -3.10 3.27 7.17
C PHE A 104 -3.85 3.92 8.35
N PHE A 105 -3.15 4.72 9.15
CA PHE A 105 -3.78 5.63 10.11
C PHE A 105 -4.06 6.99 9.47
N THR A 106 -4.70 7.91 10.19
CA THR A 106 -4.93 9.27 9.70
C THR A 106 -3.61 10.00 9.53
N GLY A 107 -3.29 10.43 8.31
CA GLY A 107 -2.03 11.09 7.97
C GLY A 107 -1.15 10.21 7.09
N GLY A 108 -1.04 8.92 7.40
CA GLY A 108 -0.09 8.01 6.72
C GLY A 108 1.37 8.38 7.04
N SER A 109 2.31 7.54 6.60
CA SER A 109 3.76 7.82 6.73
C SER A 109 4.42 8.12 5.38
N ILE A 110 4.07 7.42 4.31
CA ILE A 110 4.63 7.64 2.97
C ILE A 110 3.51 7.96 1.98
N ASP A 111 3.64 9.07 1.28
CA ASP A 111 2.70 9.52 0.25
C ASP A 111 3.08 9.06 -1.15
N VAL A 112 4.39 8.95 -1.41
CA VAL A 112 4.93 8.57 -2.72
C VAL A 112 6.07 7.59 -2.57
N ILE A 113 6.03 6.51 -3.36
CA ILE A 113 7.19 5.66 -3.61
C ILE A 113 7.68 5.96 -5.03
N GLU A 114 8.91 6.43 -5.16
CA GLU A 114 9.59 6.65 -6.43
C GLU A 114 10.58 5.50 -6.70
N PHE A 115 10.41 4.83 -7.84
CA PHE A 115 11.25 3.72 -8.29
C PHE A 115 12.42 4.19 -9.13
N SER A 116 13.41 3.32 -9.36
CA SER A 116 14.65 3.68 -10.04
C SER A 116 14.48 4.10 -11.50
N ASP A 117 13.39 3.68 -12.15
CA ASP A 117 13.02 4.08 -13.52
C ASP A 117 12.21 5.39 -13.58
N GLY A 118 11.92 6.00 -12.42
CA GLY A 118 11.11 7.20 -12.28
C GLY A 118 9.60 6.94 -12.21
N THR A 119 9.16 5.68 -12.24
CA THR A 119 7.78 5.32 -11.92
C THR A 119 7.47 5.75 -10.49
N GLN A 120 6.26 6.24 -10.24
CA GLN A 120 5.81 6.62 -8.90
C GLN A 120 4.52 5.89 -8.54
N TRP A 121 4.45 5.41 -7.31
CA TRP A 121 3.20 4.99 -6.67
C TRP A 121 2.75 6.08 -5.72
N SER A 122 1.55 6.61 -5.96
CA SER A 122 0.88 7.51 -5.01
C SER A 122 0.32 6.73 -3.81
N ALA A 123 -0.12 7.44 -2.77
CA ALA A 123 -0.84 6.85 -1.64
C ALA A 123 -2.02 5.95 -2.06
N GLN A 124 -2.71 6.30 -3.15
CA GLN A 124 -3.78 5.47 -3.70
C GLN A 124 -3.25 4.20 -4.37
N ASP A 125 -2.11 4.26 -5.05
CA ASP A 125 -1.47 3.09 -5.66
C ASP A 125 -0.92 2.15 -4.59
N ILE A 126 -0.33 2.70 -3.51
CA ILE A 126 0.09 1.95 -2.32
C ILE A 126 -1.13 1.21 -1.71
N LEU A 127 -2.26 1.92 -1.55
CA LEU A 127 -3.49 1.32 -1.04
C LEU A 127 -4.02 0.23 -1.98
N ASN A 128 -3.99 0.43 -3.29
CA ASN A 128 -4.42 -0.58 -4.25
C ASN A 128 -3.49 -1.80 -4.19
N ALA A 129 -2.17 -1.59 -4.17
CA ALA A 129 -1.18 -2.66 -4.16
C ALA A 129 -1.30 -3.57 -2.93
N VAL A 130 -1.59 -3.02 -1.74
CA VAL A 130 -1.84 -3.87 -0.54
C VAL A 130 -3.19 -4.60 -0.58
N ASN A 131 -4.17 -4.10 -1.35
CA ASN A 131 -5.48 -4.75 -1.51
C ASN A 131 -5.49 -5.77 -2.64
N ASP A 132 -4.65 -5.58 -3.65
CA ASP A 132 -4.44 -6.47 -4.81
C ASP A 132 -3.40 -7.56 -4.53
N ALA A 133 -2.69 -7.48 -3.39
CA ALA A 133 -1.94 -8.61 -2.84
C ALA A 133 -2.84 -9.84 -2.90
N PRO A 134 -2.38 -10.95 -3.51
CA PRO A 134 -3.24 -12.00 -4.01
C PRO A 134 -4.22 -12.38 -2.92
N ILE A 135 -5.47 -11.93 -3.09
CA ILE A 135 -6.57 -12.56 -2.41
C ILE A 135 -6.38 -14.00 -2.87
N VAL A 136 -6.07 -14.91 -1.96
CA VAL A 136 -6.40 -16.32 -2.13
C VAL A 136 -7.93 -16.33 -2.16
N SER A 137 -8.45 -15.81 -3.26
CA SER A 137 -9.83 -15.82 -3.66
C SER A 137 -9.99 -17.27 -4.01
N ALA A 138 -10.35 -18.05 -2.98
CA ALA A 138 -10.89 -19.36 -3.15
C ALA A 138 -12.04 -19.21 -4.15
N ASN A 139 -11.72 -19.43 -5.42
CA ASN A 139 -12.59 -19.74 -6.53
C ASN A 139 -13.92 -18.98 -6.58
N VAL A 140 -13.95 -17.76 -7.13
CA VAL A 140 -15.19 -17.25 -7.75
C VAL A 140 -14.89 -16.46 -9.02
N SER A 141 -14.24 -17.09 -9.99
CA SER A 141 -14.50 -16.73 -11.39
C SER A 141 -15.86 -17.35 -11.77
N LEU A 142 -16.96 -16.71 -11.39
CA LEU A 142 -18.24 -17.03 -12.00
C LEU A 142 -18.17 -16.53 -13.44
N THR A 143 -17.73 -17.41 -14.34
CA THR A 143 -18.05 -17.24 -15.75
C THR A 143 -19.58 -17.12 -15.83
N THR A 144 -20.05 -16.12 -16.56
CA THR A 144 -21.47 -15.73 -16.68
C THR A 144 -22.39 -16.79 -17.28
N ASN A 145 -21.96 -18.05 -17.38
CA ASN A 145 -22.73 -19.18 -17.90
C ASN A 145 -23.29 -20.11 -16.82
N GLU A 146 -23.00 -19.90 -15.53
CA GLU A 146 -23.52 -20.78 -14.47
C GLU A 146 -24.91 -20.37 -13.94
N ALA A 147 -25.36 -19.14 -14.24
CA ALA A 147 -26.69 -18.66 -13.85
C ALA A 147 -27.86 -19.36 -14.59
N GLN A 148 -27.59 -20.19 -15.61
CA GLN A 148 -28.64 -20.94 -16.33
C GLN A 148 -28.72 -22.43 -15.96
N ARG A 149 -27.92 -22.94 -15.02
CA ARG A 149 -27.89 -24.37 -14.67
C ARG A 149 -28.62 -24.73 -13.38
N PHE A 150 -29.18 -23.77 -12.63
CA PHE A 150 -30.03 -24.12 -11.50
C PHE A 150 -31.44 -24.45 -12.01
N PRO A 151 -31.89 -25.73 -12.00
CA PRO A 151 -33.29 -26.00 -12.18
C PRO A 151 -34.04 -25.34 -11.03
N HIS A 152 -35.02 -24.49 -11.34
CA HIS A 152 -35.96 -24.02 -10.33
C HIS A 152 -36.58 -25.25 -9.64
N PRO A 153 -36.44 -25.42 -8.32
CA PRO A 153 -37.21 -26.45 -7.64
C PRO A 153 -38.70 -26.08 -7.69
N PRO A 154 -39.61 -27.04 -7.92
CA PRO A 154 -41.04 -26.80 -7.82
C PRO A 154 -41.39 -26.33 -6.41
N SER A 155 -42.07 -25.19 -6.35
CA SER A 155 -42.77 -24.57 -5.20
C SER A 155 -42.86 -25.39 -3.90
N THR A 156 -41.76 -25.54 -3.18
CA THR A 156 -41.75 -26.17 -1.85
C THR A 156 -41.17 -25.20 -0.84
N ILE A 157 -41.92 -24.99 0.22
CA ILE A 157 -41.68 -24.04 1.31
C ILE A 157 -40.43 -24.48 2.08
N TRP A 158 -39.43 -23.58 2.22
CA TRP A 158 -38.15 -23.85 2.88
C TRP A 158 -38.31 -24.03 4.40
N ALA A 159 -37.53 -24.95 4.98
CA ALA A 159 -37.72 -25.42 6.36
C ALA A 159 -36.90 -24.66 7.41
N ASN A 160 -36.03 -23.71 7.05
CA ASN A 160 -35.19 -22.99 8.01
C ASN A 160 -34.55 -21.69 7.47
N ALA A 161 -34.21 -20.79 8.40
CA ALA A 161 -33.74 -19.43 8.13
C ALA A 161 -32.39 -19.34 7.41
N SER A 162 -31.57 -20.39 7.46
CA SER A 162 -30.28 -20.49 6.78
C SER A 162 -30.43 -20.59 5.25
N GLU A 163 -31.48 -21.23 4.75
CA GLU A 163 -31.73 -21.37 3.31
C GLU A 163 -32.27 -20.05 2.69
N LEU A 164 -33.08 -19.31 3.45
CA LEU A 164 -33.57 -17.97 3.07
C LEU A 164 -32.43 -16.94 2.97
N MET A 165 -31.46 -16.98 3.88
CA MET A 165 -30.29 -16.09 3.88
C MET A 165 -29.43 -16.27 2.62
N VAL A 166 -29.28 -17.50 2.13
CA VAL A 166 -28.52 -17.79 0.90
C VAL A 166 -29.25 -17.23 -0.33
N MET A 167 -30.59 -17.34 -0.40
CA MET A 167 -31.37 -16.78 -1.51
C MET A 167 -31.47 -15.24 -1.48
N LEU A 168 -31.61 -14.63 -0.30
CA LEU A 168 -31.66 -13.17 -0.14
C LEU A 168 -30.34 -12.51 -0.56
N ASN A 169 -29.21 -13.10 -0.19
CA ASN A 169 -27.88 -12.62 -0.61
C ASN A 169 -27.69 -12.77 -2.12
N PHE A 170 -28.22 -13.84 -2.72
CA PHE A 170 -28.19 -14.00 -4.18
C PHE A 170 -29.07 -12.97 -4.92
N TRP A 171 -30.19 -12.50 -4.35
CA TRP A 171 -31.09 -11.56 -5.04
C TRP A 171 -30.71 -10.07 -4.83
N LEU A 172 -30.06 -9.73 -3.72
CA LEU A 172 -29.54 -8.38 -3.43
C LEU A 172 -28.38 -7.97 -4.36
N ILE A 173 -27.57 -8.94 -4.80
CA ILE A 173 -26.44 -8.67 -5.71
C ILE A 173 -26.93 -8.25 -7.11
N PHE A 174 -28.09 -8.74 -7.56
CA PHE A 174 -28.65 -8.39 -8.89
C PHE A 174 -29.46 -7.09 -8.92
N SER A 175 -29.91 -6.57 -7.77
CA SER A 175 -30.79 -5.38 -7.74
C SER A 175 -30.04 -4.03 -7.75
N VAL A 176 -28.72 -4.03 -7.50
CA VAL A 176 -27.89 -2.81 -7.57
C VAL A 176 -27.36 -2.53 -8.98
N VAL A 177 -27.23 -3.55 -9.84
CA VAL A 177 -26.64 -3.40 -11.19
C VAL A 177 -27.68 -2.99 -12.27
N GLY A 178 -28.98 -2.96 -11.93
CA GLY A 178 -30.07 -2.76 -12.90
C GLY A 178 -30.53 -1.33 -13.20
N ARG A 179 -29.84 -0.27 -12.78
CA ARG A 179 -30.23 1.13 -13.10
C ARG A 179 -29.13 1.93 -13.78
N LYS A 180 -28.91 1.65 -15.07
CA LYS A 180 -28.74 2.65 -16.13
C LYS A 180 -28.39 1.93 -17.43
N LEU A 181 -29.41 1.60 -18.22
CA LEU A 181 -29.40 1.72 -19.69
C LEU A 181 -30.88 1.66 -20.12
N LYS A 182 -31.52 2.84 -20.27
CA LYS A 182 -32.63 2.98 -21.21
C LYS A 182 -32.06 3.69 -22.42
N SER A 183 -32.25 3.04 -23.56
CA SER A 183 -31.80 3.33 -24.90
C SER A 183 -32.54 4.50 -25.55
N ASP A 184 -31.88 5.02 -26.59
CA ASP A 184 -32.32 5.85 -27.73
C ASP A 184 -32.76 7.31 -27.48
#